data_AF-C9E0T0-F1
#
_entry.id   AF-C9E0T0-F1
#
_cell.length_a   1.000
_cell.length_b   1.000
_cell.length_c   1.000
_cell.angle_alpha   90.00
_cell.angle_beta   90.00
_cell.angle_gamma   90.00
#
_symmetry.space_group_name_H-M   'P 1'
#
loop_
_entity.id
_entity.type
_entity.pdbx_description
1 polymer ?
#
loop_
_entity_poly.entity_id
_entity_poly.type
_entity_poly.pdbx_seq_one_letter_code
_entity_poly.pdbx_strand_id
1 'polypeptide(L)'
;MDESKVELKVIYKKQQSISENIPFFNVLLGRVMRALSLVRIGQHSFNPKGIHCVPQHKLEVWPGYVTAINEYDGGLKLCIDARHRVMRTETVRDIMMKFGGKPNFKDIIIRELIGLSVFTRYNNKTYRIDDIAWDKNPTYEFDKGTDKISLINYYKLHWNLEITDNGQPPLVHCAKNKLSTGETQEQLILLVPELCYLVSLSDSIRSDFRVMKDLDSLTKMSPNARCDVFRHFVEQVRSNSVPREILSEWGLELESDIAEFTGRVFGPEQIQFANTKFIPPPAKPAEWSSAVCRNTVLRTIQDVHKSLLVC
;
A
#
# COMPACT_ATOMS: atom_id res chain seq x y z
N MET A 1 31.20 -28.20 -12.49
CA MET A 1 31.89 -27.51 -11.40
C MET A 1 33.33 -27.98 -11.47
N ASP A 2 34.25 -27.05 -11.69
CA ASP A 2 35.69 -27.33 -11.59
C ASP A 2 35.97 -27.74 -10.13
N GLU A 3 36.67 -28.86 -9.91
CA GLU A 3 36.94 -29.44 -8.58
C GLU A 3 37.93 -28.59 -7.73
N SER A 4 37.92 -27.29 -7.95
CA SER A 4 38.72 -26.26 -7.32
C SER A 4 38.41 -26.20 -5.82
N LYS A 5 39.43 -26.44 -5.00
CA LYS A 5 39.32 -26.32 -3.53
C LYS A 5 39.16 -24.85 -3.15
N VAL A 6 38.02 -24.51 -2.54
CA VAL A 6 37.77 -23.19 -1.96
C VAL A 6 38.00 -23.26 -0.46
N GLU A 7 38.89 -22.42 0.07
CA GLU A 7 39.07 -22.25 1.51
C GLU A 7 38.13 -21.15 2.02
N LEU A 8 37.18 -21.50 2.88
CA LEU A 8 36.25 -20.55 3.50
C LEU A 8 36.69 -20.30 4.94
N LYS A 9 37.19 -19.09 5.21
CA LYS A 9 37.66 -18.67 6.53
C LYS A 9 36.61 -17.81 7.23
N VAL A 10 35.96 -18.35 8.26
CA VAL A 10 35.03 -17.60 9.12
C VAL A 10 35.79 -17.05 10.33
N ILE A 11 35.83 -15.72 10.47
CA ILE A 11 36.51 -15.05 11.59
C ILE A 11 35.46 -14.30 12.40
N TYR A 12 35.33 -14.63 13.68
CA TYR A 12 34.48 -13.90 14.61
C TYR A 12 34.94 -12.42 14.71
N LYS A 13 33.99 -11.49 14.58
CA LYS A 13 34.26 -10.04 14.64
C LYS A 13 33.76 -9.41 15.92
N LYS A 14 32.45 -9.47 16.17
CA LYS A 14 31.80 -8.94 17.36
C LYS A 14 30.46 -9.62 17.59
N GLN A 15 29.97 -9.56 18.82
CA GLN A 15 28.59 -9.79 19.17
C GLN A 15 27.83 -8.46 19.05
N GLN A 16 26.63 -8.49 18.48
CA GLN A 16 25.77 -7.31 18.29
C GLN A 16 24.52 -7.44 19.15
N SER A 17 23.96 -6.31 19.56
CA SER A 17 22.66 -6.28 20.23
C SER A 17 21.52 -6.58 19.27
N ILE A 18 20.34 -6.86 19.82
CA ILE A 18 19.11 -7.03 19.03
C ILE A 18 18.75 -5.71 18.32
N SER A 19 18.90 -4.57 18.99
CA SER A 19 18.70 -3.21 18.44
C SER A 19 19.51 -2.93 17.18
N GLU A 20 20.76 -3.38 17.14
CA GLU A 20 21.62 -3.17 15.97
C GLU A 20 21.17 -3.99 14.75
N ASN A 21 20.31 -5.00 14.95
CA ASN A 21 19.92 -5.98 13.95
C ASN A 21 18.44 -5.92 13.56
N ILE A 22 17.72 -4.84 13.91
CA ILE A 22 16.32 -4.63 13.49
C ILE A 22 16.11 -4.78 11.97
N PRO A 23 16.98 -4.28 11.08
CA PRO A 23 16.83 -4.50 9.64
C PRO A 23 16.86 -5.99 9.26
N PHE A 24 17.71 -6.78 9.91
CA PHE A 24 17.81 -8.21 9.69
C PHE A 24 16.50 -8.92 10.04
N PHE A 25 15.90 -8.63 11.20
CA PHE A 25 14.63 -9.23 11.60
C PHE A 25 13.49 -8.87 10.63
N ASN A 26 13.44 -7.63 10.14
CA ASN A 26 12.45 -7.23 9.13
C ASN A 26 12.65 -7.95 7.78
N VAL A 27 13.90 -8.24 7.39
CA VAL A 27 14.19 -9.08 6.21
C VAL A 27 13.76 -10.54 6.42
N LEU A 28 14.02 -11.09 7.61
CA LEU A 28 13.60 -12.44 7.99
C LEU A 28 12.07 -12.56 7.97
N LEU A 29 11.36 -11.59 8.54
CA LEU A 29 9.90 -11.54 8.47
C LEU A 29 9.43 -11.45 7.02
N GLY A 30 10.11 -10.67 6.17
CA GLY A 30 9.82 -10.64 4.73
C GLY A 30 9.97 -11.99 4.02
N ARG A 31 10.82 -12.90 4.52
CA ARG A 31 10.88 -14.30 4.04
C ARG A 31 9.68 -15.10 4.51
N VAL A 32 9.29 -14.95 5.79
CA VAL A 32 8.08 -15.57 6.37
C VAL A 32 6.82 -15.16 5.58
N MET A 33 6.65 -13.86 5.30
CA MET A 33 5.50 -13.37 4.52
C MET A 33 5.43 -13.99 3.11
N ARG A 34 6.59 -14.15 2.45
CA ARG A 34 6.65 -14.79 1.12
C ARG A 34 6.31 -16.29 1.18
N ALA A 35 6.75 -16.97 2.24
CA ALA A 35 6.39 -18.38 2.47
C ALA A 35 4.89 -18.58 2.70
N LEU A 36 4.20 -17.56 3.25
CA LEU A 36 2.74 -17.52 3.36
C LEU A 36 2.02 -17.13 2.05
N SER A 37 2.73 -17.07 0.92
CA SER A 37 2.21 -16.61 -0.37
C SER A 37 1.64 -15.18 -0.34
N LEU A 38 2.08 -14.34 0.60
CA LEU A 38 1.71 -12.92 0.62
C LEU A 38 2.53 -12.15 -0.40
N VAL A 39 1.87 -11.21 -1.06
CA VAL A 39 2.46 -10.38 -2.10
C VAL A 39 2.85 -9.03 -1.50
N ARG A 40 4.13 -8.69 -1.59
CA ARG A 40 4.59 -7.36 -1.18
C ARG A 40 4.22 -6.32 -2.23
N ILE A 41 3.48 -5.30 -1.81
CA ILE A 41 3.19 -4.13 -2.65
C ILE A 41 3.59 -2.87 -1.89
N GLY A 42 4.68 -2.23 -2.34
CA GLY A 42 5.32 -1.16 -1.59
C GLY A 42 5.95 -1.68 -0.29
N GLN A 43 5.54 -1.11 0.85
CA GLN A 43 6.05 -1.48 2.18
C GLN A 43 5.16 -2.47 2.93
N HIS A 44 4.07 -2.94 2.32
CA HIS A 44 3.08 -3.78 2.98
C HIS A 44 2.86 -5.09 2.22
N SER A 45 2.36 -6.10 2.92
CA SER A 45 2.14 -7.44 2.37
C SER A 45 0.65 -7.69 2.27
N PHE A 46 0.16 -8.11 1.12
CA PHE A 46 -1.26 -8.33 0.84
C PHE A 46 -1.52 -9.79 0.49
N ASN A 47 -2.69 -10.30 0.88
CA ASN A 47 -3.10 -11.66 0.59
C ASN A 47 -3.95 -11.68 -0.69
N PRO A 48 -3.42 -12.22 -1.82
CA PRO A 48 -4.17 -12.30 -3.06
C PRO A 48 -5.34 -13.30 -3.01
N LYS A 49 -5.33 -14.25 -2.07
CA LYS A 49 -6.42 -15.24 -1.93
C LYS A 49 -7.66 -14.67 -1.24
N GLY A 50 -7.49 -13.58 -0.48
CA GLY A 50 -8.56 -12.92 0.27
C GLY A 50 -9.17 -11.72 -0.43
N ILE A 51 -8.98 -11.55 -1.74
CA ILE A 51 -9.48 -10.37 -2.46
C ILE A 51 -11.01 -10.34 -2.42
N HIS A 52 -11.57 -9.21 -1.98
CA HIS A 52 -13.00 -8.94 -2.00
C HIS A 52 -13.35 -8.04 -3.19
N CYS A 53 -14.10 -8.57 -4.14
CA CYS A 53 -14.58 -7.79 -5.29
C CYS A 53 -15.78 -6.93 -4.92
N VAL A 54 -15.82 -5.71 -5.46
CA VAL A 54 -16.94 -4.76 -5.35
C VAL A 54 -17.35 -4.36 -6.77
N PRO A 55 -18.04 -5.26 -7.51
CA PRO A 55 -18.26 -5.10 -8.95
C PRO A 55 -19.07 -3.86 -9.32
N GLN A 56 -20.03 -3.46 -8.46
CA GLN A 56 -20.88 -2.29 -8.68
C GLN A 56 -20.08 -0.99 -8.82
N HIS A 57 -18.89 -0.92 -8.20
CA HIS A 57 -18.01 0.24 -8.23
C HIS A 57 -16.74 0.01 -9.05
N LYS A 58 -16.57 -1.18 -9.66
CA LYS A 58 -15.37 -1.60 -10.39
C LYS A 58 -14.11 -1.52 -9.52
N LEU A 59 -14.25 -1.93 -8.27
CA LEU A 59 -13.19 -1.94 -7.26
C LEU A 59 -12.98 -3.35 -6.72
N GLU A 60 -11.80 -3.58 -6.17
CA GLU A 60 -11.45 -4.76 -5.40
C GLU A 60 -10.65 -4.34 -4.16
N VAL A 61 -10.86 -5.05 -3.05
CA VAL A 61 -10.21 -4.77 -1.77
C VAL A 61 -9.28 -5.93 -1.44
N TRP A 62 -7.99 -5.62 -1.37
CA TRP A 62 -6.95 -6.57 -1.00
C TRP A 62 -6.68 -6.47 0.49
N PRO A 63 -6.98 -7.52 1.29
CA PRO A 63 -6.59 -7.56 2.68
C PRO A 63 -5.09 -7.79 2.79
N GLY A 64 -4.50 -7.32 3.86
CA GLY A 64 -3.07 -7.37 4.07
C GLY A 64 -2.66 -6.95 5.46
N TYR A 65 -1.35 -6.90 5.64
CA TYR A 65 -0.70 -6.69 6.91
C TYR A 65 0.33 -5.57 6.77
N VAL A 66 0.31 -4.67 7.75
CA VAL A 66 1.45 -3.83 8.08
C VAL A 66 2.21 -4.55 9.18
N THR A 67 3.47 -4.83 8.95
CA THR A 67 4.32 -5.50 9.93
C THR A 67 5.58 -4.71 10.17
N ALA A 68 5.99 -4.60 11.43
CA ALA A 68 7.27 -4.04 11.80
C ALA A 68 7.80 -4.80 13.01
N ILE A 69 9.06 -5.24 12.93
CA ILE A 69 9.77 -5.74 14.10
C ILE A 69 10.60 -4.59 14.66
N ASN A 70 10.52 -4.37 15.96
CA ASN A 70 11.36 -3.40 16.67
C ASN A 70 11.62 -3.83 18.11
N GLU A 71 12.64 -3.24 18.74
CA GLU A 71 12.93 -3.42 20.15
C GLU A 71 12.07 -2.47 21.00
N TYR A 72 11.43 -3.01 22.02
CA TYR A 72 10.63 -2.28 23.00
C TYR A 72 10.97 -2.77 24.41
N ASP A 73 10.43 -2.13 25.45
CA ASP A 73 10.62 -2.57 26.84
C ASP A 73 10.19 -4.03 27.02
N GLY A 74 11.11 -4.91 27.42
CA GLY A 74 10.88 -6.35 27.50
C GLY A 74 11.27 -7.14 26.24
N GLY A 75 11.94 -6.51 25.27
CA GLY A 75 12.62 -7.18 24.15
C GLY A 75 12.00 -6.93 22.78
N LEU A 76 12.33 -7.82 21.85
CA LEU A 76 11.91 -7.76 20.45
C LEU A 76 10.41 -8.00 20.34
N LYS A 77 9.67 -7.07 19.73
CA LYS A 77 8.24 -7.25 19.46
C LYS A 77 7.94 -7.13 17.98
N LEU A 78 6.96 -7.93 17.55
CA LEU A 78 6.36 -7.86 16.23
C LEU A 78 5.07 -7.05 16.32
N CYS A 79 5.06 -5.86 15.72
CA CYS A 79 3.86 -5.07 15.53
C CYS A 79 3.18 -5.49 14.23
N ILE A 80 1.92 -5.90 14.31
CA ILE A 80 1.09 -6.24 13.16
C ILE A 80 -0.17 -5.40 13.22
N ASP A 81 -0.56 -4.82 12.08
CA ASP A 81 -1.87 -4.23 11.90
C ASP A 81 -2.50 -4.68 10.60
N ALA A 82 -3.82 -4.78 10.60
CA ALA A 82 -4.61 -5.16 9.44
C ALA A 82 -4.76 -3.94 8.50
N ARG A 83 -4.45 -4.14 7.22
CA ARG A 83 -4.53 -3.07 6.21
C ARG A 83 -5.22 -3.56 4.95
N HIS A 84 -6.03 -2.66 4.40
CA HIS A 84 -6.73 -2.89 3.16
C HIS A 84 -6.16 -2.00 2.07
N ARG A 85 -5.97 -2.55 0.87
CA ARG A 85 -5.64 -1.79 -0.33
C ARG A 85 -6.79 -1.91 -1.32
N VAL A 86 -7.43 -0.79 -1.59
CA VAL A 86 -8.46 -0.71 -2.63
C VAL A 86 -7.78 -0.50 -3.97
N MET A 87 -8.11 -1.32 -4.96
CA MET A 87 -7.63 -1.21 -6.33
C MET A 87 -8.81 -1.15 -7.30
N ARG A 88 -8.59 -0.54 -8.46
CA ARG A 88 -9.57 -0.56 -9.54
C ARG A 88 -9.45 -1.86 -10.34
N THR A 89 -10.59 -2.34 -10.83
CA THR A 89 -10.64 -3.47 -11.77
C THR A 89 -10.57 -3.01 -13.22
N GLU A 90 -10.80 -1.73 -13.51
CA GLU A 90 -10.65 -1.16 -14.86
C GLU A 90 -9.18 -0.98 -15.24
N THR A 91 -8.84 -1.44 -16.44
CA THR A 91 -7.51 -1.24 -17.03
C THR A 91 -7.39 0.18 -17.59
N VAL A 92 -6.17 0.65 -17.82
CA VAL A 92 -5.93 1.92 -18.50
C VAL A 92 -6.50 1.88 -19.91
N ARG A 93 -6.41 0.73 -20.60
CA ARG A 93 -7.05 0.52 -21.90
C ARG A 93 -8.56 0.79 -21.85
N ASP A 94 -9.27 0.24 -20.87
CA ASP A 94 -10.72 0.44 -20.74
C ASP A 94 -11.07 1.92 -20.58
N ILE A 95 -10.23 2.67 -19.87
CA ILE A 95 -10.39 4.11 -19.68
C ILE A 95 -10.13 4.86 -21.00
N MET A 96 -9.07 4.51 -21.74
CA MET A 96 -8.78 5.11 -23.04
C MET A 96 -9.92 4.89 -24.04
N MET A 97 -10.51 3.69 -24.04
CA MET A 97 -11.64 3.35 -24.91
C MET A 97 -12.90 4.20 -24.65
N LYS A 98 -13.14 4.64 -23.42
CA LYS A 98 -14.27 5.56 -23.10
C LYS A 98 -14.17 6.89 -23.81
N PHE A 99 -12.97 7.31 -24.21
CA PHE A 99 -12.72 8.59 -24.88
C PHE A 99 -12.51 8.45 -26.40
N GLY A 100 -12.29 7.23 -26.91
CA GLY A 100 -11.87 6.97 -28.29
C GLY A 100 -12.83 7.45 -29.39
N GLY A 101 -14.09 7.75 -29.07
CA GLY A 101 -15.06 8.32 -30.01
C GLY A 101 -15.04 9.85 -30.14
N LYS A 102 -14.21 10.56 -29.38
CA LYS A 102 -14.15 12.03 -29.40
C LYS A 102 -13.07 12.53 -30.37
N PRO A 103 -13.29 13.62 -31.11
CA PRO A 103 -12.30 14.15 -32.06
C PRO A 103 -10.96 14.52 -31.39
N ASN A 104 -11.00 14.97 -30.12
CA ASN A 104 -9.81 15.33 -29.34
C ASN A 104 -9.44 14.25 -28.31
N PHE A 105 -9.68 12.96 -28.62
CA PHE A 105 -9.48 11.88 -27.64
C PHE A 105 -8.04 11.83 -27.11
N LYS A 106 -7.03 12.07 -27.96
CA LYS A 106 -5.62 12.06 -27.56
C LYS A 106 -5.33 13.11 -26.48
N ASP A 107 -5.76 14.35 -26.69
CA ASP A 107 -5.56 15.45 -25.75
C ASP A 107 -6.27 15.19 -24.42
N ILE A 108 -7.48 14.61 -24.47
CA ILE A 108 -8.23 14.21 -23.26
C ILE A 108 -7.45 13.13 -22.51
N ILE A 109 -6.98 12.09 -23.20
CA ILE A 109 -6.24 10.99 -22.57
C ILE A 109 -4.93 11.49 -21.94
N ILE A 110 -4.19 12.35 -22.64
CA ILE A 110 -2.96 12.98 -22.13
C ILE A 110 -3.26 13.72 -20.83
N ARG A 111 -4.30 14.56 -20.82
CA ARG A 111 -4.67 15.35 -19.63
C ARG A 111 -5.13 14.48 -18.46
N GLU A 112 -5.86 13.39 -18.73
CA GLU A 112 -6.42 12.53 -17.68
C GLU A 112 -5.41 11.50 -17.15
N LEU A 113 -4.45 11.02 -17.96
CA LEU A 113 -3.54 9.93 -17.58
C LEU A 113 -2.14 10.36 -17.18
N ILE A 114 -1.57 11.39 -17.81
CA ILE A 114 -0.18 11.79 -17.51
C ILE A 114 -0.08 12.27 -16.06
N GLY A 115 0.96 11.81 -15.37
CA GLY A 115 1.19 12.06 -13.94
C GLY A 115 0.48 11.09 -13.01
N LEU A 116 -0.50 10.30 -13.49
CA LEU A 116 -1.10 9.24 -12.69
C LEU A 116 -0.17 8.05 -12.53
N SER A 117 -0.39 7.29 -11.45
CA SER A 117 0.32 6.05 -11.18
C SER A 117 -0.52 4.84 -11.56
N VAL A 118 0.10 3.92 -12.30
CA VAL A 118 -0.48 2.63 -12.70
C VAL A 118 0.18 1.49 -11.94
N PHE A 119 -0.61 0.48 -11.61
CA PHE A 119 -0.21 -0.76 -10.99
C PHE A 119 -0.25 -1.87 -12.02
N THR A 120 0.76 -2.73 -12.00
CA THR A 120 0.83 -3.91 -12.85
C THR A 120 0.79 -5.16 -11.97
N ARG A 121 -0.25 -5.98 -12.14
CA ARG A 121 -0.53 -7.14 -11.28
C ARG A 121 0.53 -8.24 -11.42
N TYR A 122 1.13 -8.37 -12.60
CA TYR A 122 2.06 -9.46 -12.94
C TYR A 122 3.42 -9.36 -12.23
N ASN A 123 3.84 -8.16 -11.80
CA ASN A 123 5.08 -7.95 -11.05
C ASN A 123 4.87 -7.19 -9.73
N ASN A 124 3.63 -6.78 -9.44
CA ASN A 124 3.23 -6.00 -8.28
C ASN A 124 3.98 -4.65 -8.12
N LYS A 125 4.36 -4.04 -9.24
CA LYS A 125 5.01 -2.73 -9.28
C LYS A 125 4.04 -1.63 -9.69
N THR A 126 4.35 -0.44 -9.21
CA THR A 126 3.68 0.79 -9.57
C THR A 126 4.62 1.65 -10.41
N TYR A 127 4.10 2.21 -11.49
CA TYR A 127 4.81 3.08 -12.42
C TYR A 127 4.06 4.40 -12.57
N ARG A 128 4.76 5.51 -12.75
CA ARG A 128 4.14 6.79 -13.08
C ARG A 128 4.06 6.91 -14.60
N ILE A 129 2.91 7.31 -15.12
CA ILE A 129 2.76 7.62 -16.55
C ILE A 129 3.41 8.98 -16.78
N ASP A 130 4.50 9.00 -17.52
CA ASP A 130 5.21 10.23 -17.88
C ASP A 130 4.84 10.67 -19.31
N ASP A 131 4.56 9.73 -20.20
CA ASP A 131 4.07 10.01 -21.56
C ASP A 131 3.31 8.79 -22.16
N ILE A 132 2.79 8.91 -23.38
CA ILE A 132 2.13 7.86 -24.15
C ILE A 132 2.74 7.80 -25.55
N ALA A 133 3.26 6.63 -25.93
CA ALA A 133 3.91 6.43 -27.23
C ALA A 133 2.88 6.13 -28.32
N TRP A 134 2.27 7.18 -28.88
CA TRP A 134 1.23 7.08 -29.92
C TRP A 134 1.73 6.52 -31.26
N ASP A 135 3.04 6.55 -31.48
CA ASP A 135 3.74 6.01 -32.65
C ASP A 135 4.04 4.50 -32.52
N LYS A 136 3.87 3.93 -31.32
CA LYS A 136 4.17 2.52 -31.02
C LYS A 136 2.90 1.76 -30.66
N ASN A 137 3.02 0.44 -30.69
CA ASN A 137 1.95 -0.50 -30.34
C ASN A 137 2.58 -1.80 -29.79
N PRO A 138 1.79 -2.78 -29.31
CA PRO A 138 2.32 -4.04 -28.79
C PRO A 138 3.16 -4.89 -29.77
N THR A 139 3.08 -4.66 -31.08
CA THR A 139 3.94 -5.35 -32.06
C THR A 139 5.32 -4.71 -32.19
N TYR A 140 5.54 -3.53 -31.58
CA TYR A 140 6.84 -2.86 -31.52
C TYR A 140 7.92 -3.75 -30.89
N GLU A 141 9.06 -3.84 -31.56
CA GLU A 141 10.24 -4.57 -31.11
C GLU A 141 11.25 -3.64 -30.43
N PHE A 142 11.84 -4.12 -29.34
CA PHE A 142 12.88 -3.43 -28.60
C PHE A 142 14.08 -4.35 -28.35
N ASP A 143 15.24 -3.75 -28.12
CA ASP A 143 16.47 -4.49 -27.85
C ASP A 143 16.47 -5.01 -26.41
N LYS A 144 16.54 -6.33 -26.25
CA LYS A 144 16.68 -7.04 -24.98
C LYS A 144 18.08 -7.66 -24.92
N GLY A 145 19.07 -6.83 -24.63
CA GLY A 145 20.47 -7.25 -24.65
C GLY A 145 20.95 -7.43 -26.09
N THR A 146 21.21 -8.67 -26.51
CA THR A 146 21.64 -9.00 -27.88
C THR A 146 20.49 -9.31 -28.82
N ASP A 147 19.31 -9.63 -28.29
CA ASP A 147 18.17 -10.10 -29.09
C ASP A 147 17.07 -9.03 -29.17
N LYS A 148 16.37 -8.98 -30.29
CA LYS A 148 15.16 -8.17 -30.45
C LYS A 148 13.92 -8.98 -30.08
N ILE A 149 13.00 -8.35 -29.36
CA ILE A 149 11.74 -8.98 -28.97
C ILE A 149 10.60 -7.95 -29.02
N SER A 150 9.43 -8.37 -29.50
CA SER A 150 8.22 -7.55 -29.45
C SER A 150 7.65 -7.47 -28.04
N LEU A 151 6.89 -6.42 -27.73
CA LEU A 151 6.21 -6.30 -26.43
C LEU A 151 5.28 -7.51 -26.18
N ILE A 152 4.52 -7.95 -27.18
CA ILE A 152 3.66 -9.16 -27.08
C ILE A 152 4.47 -10.38 -26.68
N ASN A 153 5.56 -10.67 -27.40
CA ASN A 153 6.37 -11.85 -27.12
C ASN A 153 7.08 -11.75 -25.77
N TYR A 154 7.50 -10.54 -25.38
CA TYR A 154 8.09 -10.29 -24.07
C TYR A 154 7.11 -10.61 -22.94
N TYR A 155 5.88 -10.08 -22.98
CA TYR A 155 4.88 -10.35 -21.95
C TYR A 155 4.44 -11.82 -21.91
N LYS A 156 4.35 -12.47 -23.08
CA LYS A 156 4.02 -13.90 -23.17
C LYS A 156 5.14 -14.78 -22.61
N LEU A 157 6.40 -14.49 -22.91
CA LEU A 157 7.54 -15.29 -22.44
C LEU A 157 7.79 -15.11 -20.93
N HIS A 158 7.69 -13.87 -20.42
CA HIS A 158 8.07 -13.58 -19.04
C HIS A 158 6.95 -13.82 -18.01
N TRP A 159 5.70 -13.63 -18.40
CA TRP A 159 4.55 -13.74 -17.47
C TRP A 159 3.39 -14.60 -18.02
N ASN A 160 3.55 -15.23 -19.19
CA ASN A 160 2.48 -15.98 -19.87
C ASN A 160 1.19 -15.17 -20.09
N LEU A 161 1.33 -13.87 -20.38
CA LEU A 161 0.21 -12.98 -20.64
C LEU A 161 -0.03 -12.83 -22.15
N GLU A 162 -1.29 -12.85 -22.56
CA GLU A 162 -1.71 -12.59 -23.94
C GLU A 162 -2.29 -11.18 -24.01
N ILE A 163 -1.83 -10.40 -25.01
CA ILE A 163 -2.33 -9.06 -25.28
C ILE A 163 -3.40 -9.19 -26.35
N THR A 164 -4.61 -8.72 -26.07
CA THR A 164 -5.74 -8.85 -27.00
C THR A 164 -5.78 -7.72 -28.02
N ASP A 165 -5.40 -6.51 -27.61
CA ASP A 165 -5.46 -5.32 -28.47
C ASP A 165 -4.08 -4.91 -28.97
N ASN A 166 -3.79 -5.23 -30.22
CA ASN A 166 -2.50 -4.92 -30.84
C ASN A 166 -2.40 -3.46 -31.32
N GLY A 167 -3.46 -2.65 -31.23
CA GLY A 167 -3.49 -1.25 -31.66
C GLY A 167 -3.32 -0.25 -30.52
N GLN A 168 -3.31 -0.70 -29.26
CA GLN A 168 -3.21 0.20 -28.11
C GLN A 168 -1.81 0.86 -28.02
N PRO A 169 -1.72 2.17 -27.74
CA PRO A 169 -0.42 2.83 -27.59
C PRO A 169 0.20 2.49 -26.22
N PRO A 170 1.48 2.12 -26.12
CA PRO A 170 2.15 1.87 -24.85
C PRO A 170 2.24 3.14 -24.00
N LEU A 171 2.10 2.98 -22.68
CA LEU A 171 2.43 4.02 -21.69
C LEU A 171 3.94 4.07 -21.50
N VAL A 172 4.47 5.27 -21.33
CA VAL A 172 5.89 5.51 -21.09
C VAL A 172 6.10 5.88 -19.63
N HIS A 173 7.04 5.21 -19.00
CA HIS A 173 7.57 5.57 -17.68
C HIS A 173 9.08 5.79 -17.77
N CYS A 174 9.54 6.94 -17.27
CA CYS A 174 10.95 7.30 -17.23
C CYS A 174 11.50 7.06 -15.82
N ALA A 175 12.13 5.91 -15.61
CA ALA A 175 12.78 5.60 -14.35
C ALA A 175 14.13 6.32 -14.24
N LYS A 176 14.34 7.08 -13.16
CA LYS A 176 15.60 7.78 -12.87
C LYS A 176 16.37 7.00 -11.82
N ASN A 177 17.40 6.27 -12.24
CA ASN A 177 18.26 5.49 -11.35
C ASN A 177 19.56 6.24 -11.11
N LYS A 178 19.92 6.48 -9.84
CA LYS A 178 21.24 7.01 -9.49
C LYS A 178 22.23 5.86 -9.42
N LEU A 179 23.25 5.91 -10.26
CA LEU A 179 24.37 4.97 -10.22
C LEU A 179 25.26 5.26 -8.99
N SER A 180 26.04 4.26 -8.58
CA SER A 180 27.03 4.40 -7.50
C SER A 180 28.10 5.46 -7.81
N THR A 181 28.28 5.79 -9.09
CA THR A 181 29.16 6.85 -9.60
C THR A 181 28.59 8.27 -9.42
N GLY A 182 27.32 8.40 -9.00
CA GLY A 182 26.63 9.68 -8.87
C GLY A 182 25.90 10.14 -10.13
N GLU A 183 26.10 9.47 -11.26
CA GLU A 183 25.40 9.74 -12.52
C GLU A 183 23.94 9.27 -12.46
N THR A 184 23.04 10.01 -13.10
CA THR A 184 21.63 9.62 -13.22
C THR A 184 21.41 8.95 -14.57
N GLN A 185 21.10 7.65 -14.56
CA GLN A 185 20.71 6.92 -15.75
C GLN A 185 19.19 6.95 -15.87
N GLU A 186 18.70 7.44 -17.01
CA GLU A 186 17.29 7.40 -17.35
C GLU A 186 17.00 6.09 -18.10
N GLN A 187 16.06 5.31 -17.58
CA GLN A 187 15.58 4.08 -18.18
C GLN A 187 14.14 4.26 -18.64
N LEU A 188 13.93 4.19 -19.94
CA LEU A 188 12.60 4.23 -20.55
C LEU A 188 11.94 2.85 -20.42
N ILE A 189 10.73 2.81 -19.86
CA ILE A 189 9.94 1.61 -19.68
C ILE A 189 8.62 1.78 -20.42
N LEU A 190 8.34 0.83 -21.33
CA LEU A 190 7.08 0.77 -22.07
C LEU A 190 6.13 -0.23 -21.42
N LEU A 191 4.93 0.24 -21.07
CA LEU A 191 3.90 -0.55 -20.40
C LEU A 191 2.66 -0.65 -21.30
N VAL A 192 2.04 -1.82 -21.35
CA VAL A 192 0.84 -2.05 -22.17
C VAL A 192 -0.41 -1.63 -21.36
N PRO A 193 -1.25 -0.69 -21.83
CA PRO A 193 -2.41 -0.18 -21.09
C PRO A 193 -3.38 -1.25 -20.58
N GLU A 194 -3.58 -2.33 -21.33
CA GLU A 194 -4.43 -3.49 -20.97
C GLU A 194 -3.93 -4.23 -19.72
N LEU A 195 -2.63 -4.18 -19.43
CA LEU A 195 -2.02 -4.83 -18.27
C LEU A 195 -1.82 -3.88 -17.08
N CYS A 196 -2.28 -2.63 -17.21
CA CYS A 196 -2.08 -1.55 -16.25
C CYS A 196 -3.42 -1.16 -15.61
N TYR A 197 -3.43 -1.00 -14.29
CA TYR A 197 -4.60 -0.58 -13.51
C TYR A 197 -4.30 0.74 -12.80
N LEU A 198 -5.22 1.69 -12.76
CA LEU A 198 -4.98 2.93 -12.02
C LEU A 198 -4.90 2.66 -10.51
N VAL A 199 -3.85 3.19 -9.86
CA VAL A 199 -3.65 3.05 -8.41
C VAL A 199 -4.57 3.96 -7.62
N SER A 200 -4.76 5.20 -8.09
CA SER A 200 -5.50 6.19 -7.31
C SER A 200 -7.00 5.96 -7.41
N LEU A 201 -7.68 5.94 -6.27
CA LEU A 201 -9.08 6.33 -6.22
C LEU A 201 -9.16 7.78 -6.72
N SER A 202 -10.01 8.04 -7.71
CA SER A 202 -10.24 9.40 -8.18
C SER A 202 -11.05 10.13 -7.12
N ASP A 203 -10.95 11.45 -7.12
CA ASP A 203 -11.71 12.24 -6.15
C ASP A 203 -13.22 12.05 -6.34
N SER A 204 -13.67 11.75 -7.56
CA SER A 204 -15.05 11.33 -7.85
C SER A 204 -15.49 10.05 -7.14
N ILE A 205 -14.58 9.07 -6.96
CA ILE A 205 -14.87 7.83 -6.23
C ILE A 205 -14.86 8.10 -4.73
N ARG A 206 -13.92 8.95 -4.25
CA ARG A 206 -13.82 9.31 -2.83
C ARG A 206 -15.00 10.16 -2.36
N SER A 207 -15.56 11.01 -3.21
CA SER A 207 -16.71 11.85 -2.88
C SER A 207 -18.05 11.13 -2.98
N ASP A 208 -18.11 9.96 -3.63
CA ASP A 208 -19.32 9.15 -3.69
C ASP A 208 -19.57 8.40 -2.37
N PHE A 209 -20.59 8.84 -1.64
CA PHE A 209 -20.99 8.27 -0.37
C PHE A 209 -21.38 6.79 -0.46
N ARG A 210 -21.96 6.34 -1.60
CA ARG A 210 -22.36 4.94 -1.78
C ARG A 210 -21.13 4.04 -1.88
N VAL A 211 -20.12 4.48 -2.64
CA VAL A 211 -18.84 3.78 -2.75
C VAL A 211 -18.17 3.72 -1.38
N MET A 212 -18.05 4.86 -0.69
CA MET A 212 -17.38 4.93 0.61
C MET A 212 -18.08 4.09 1.67
N LYS A 213 -19.42 4.03 1.67
CA LYS A 213 -20.18 3.16 2.59
C LYS A 213 -19.89 1.68 2.36
N ASP A 214 -19.85 1.24 1.10
CA ASP A 214 -19.55 -0.15 0.75
C ASP A 214 -18.10 -0.50 1.14
N LEU A 215 -17.14 0.39 0.82
CA LEU A 215 -15.74 0.22 1.21
C LEU A 215 -15.54 0.23 2.73
N ASP A 216 -16.25 1.09 3.45
CA ASP A 216 -16.18 1.18 4.91
C ASP A 216 -16.63 -0.12 5.56
N SER A 217 -17.67 -0.77 5.04
CA SER A 217 -18.13 -2.05 5.57
C SER A 217 -17.10 -3.17 5.44
N LEU A 218 -16.21 -3.08 4.45
CA LEU A 218 -15.14 -4.04 4.21
C LEU A 218 -13.82 -3.67 4.92
N THR A 219 -13.55 -2.38 5.11
CA THR A 219 -12.24 -1.90 5.56
C THR A 219 -12.21 -1.46 7.02
N LYS A 220 -13.33 -1.02 7.59
CA LYS A 220 -13.42 -0.64 9.01
C LYS A 220 -13.54 -1.89 9.86
N MET A 221 -12.58 -2.05 10.77
CA MET A 221 -12.54 -3.17 11.71
C MET A 221 -12.68 -2.66 13.13
N SER A 222 -13.44 -3.41 13.94
CA SER A 222 -13.49 -3.22 15.39
C SER A 222 -12.15 -3.62 16.03
N PRO A 223 -11.86 -3.17 17.27
CA PRO A 223 -10.66 -3.58 17.99
C PRO A 223 -10.53 -5.10 18.11
N ASN A 224 -11.62 -5.80 18.47
CA ASN A 224 -11.60 -7.26 18.60
C ASN A 224 -11.30 -7.95 17.26
N ALA A 225 -11.90 -7.48 16.17
CA ALA A 225 -11.60 -8.04 14.83
C ALA A 225 -10.13 -7.85 14.45
N ARG A 226 -9.48 -6.74 14.85
CA ARG A 226 -8.04 -6.55 14.63
C ARG A 226 -7.21 -7.54 15.45
N CYS A 227 -7.61 -7.82 16.69
CA CYS A 227 -6.97 -8.85 17.50
C CYS A 227 -7.08 -10.23 16.86
N ASP A 228 -8.24 -10.55 16.27
CA ASP A 228 -8.46 -11.82 15.58
C ASP A 228 -7.60 -11.94 14.32
N VAL A 229 -7.38 -10.83 13.58
CA VAL A 229 -6.44 -10.81 12.44
C VAL A 229 -5.01 -11.13 12.88
N PHE A 230 -4.57 -10.62 14.03
CA PHE A 230 -3.26 -10.95 14.61
C PHE A 230 -3.16 -12.44 14.95
N ARG A 231 -4.15 -12.97 15.68
CA ARG A 231 -4.17 -14.39 16.08
C ARG A 231 -4.19 -15.31 14.87
N HIS A 232 -4.99 -14.97 13.86
CA HIS A 232 -5.03 -15.71 12.61
C HIS A 232 -3.66 -15.69 11.90
N PHE A 233 -2.96 -14.55 11.87
CA PHE A 233 -1.62 -14.47 11.30
C PHE A 233 -0.63 -15.40 12.03
N VAL A 234 -0.63 -15.38 13.37
CA VAL A 234 0.22 -16.25 14.18
C VAL A 234 -0.10 -17.72 13.92
N GLU A 235 -1.39 -18.07 13.85
CA GLU A 235 -1.83 -19.42 13.52
C GLU A 235 -1.36 -19.87 12.13
N GLN A 236 -1.43 -18.99 11.12
CA GLN A 236 -0.92 -19.29 9.77
C GLN A 236 0.59 -19.55 9.76
N VAL A 237 1.37 -18.80 10.56
CA VAL A 237 2.81 -19.04 10.69
C VAL A 237 3.10 -20.36 11.40
N ARG A 238 2.37 -20.69 12.47
CA ARG A 238 2.59 -21.91 13.28
C ARG A 238 2.13 -23.20 12.58
N SER A 239 1.04 -23.12 11.81
CA SER A 239 0.45 -24.27 11.10
C SER A 239 1.22 -24.66 9.84
N ASN A 240 1.97 -23.74 9.24
CA ASN A 240 2.76 -24.00 8.05
C ASN A 240 4.22 -24.31 8.43
N SER A 241 4.76 -25.44 7.93
CA SER A 241 6.12 -25.88 8.27
C SER A 241 7.18 -24.90 7.79
N VAL A 242 7.03 -24.34 6.58
CA VAL A 242 8.07 -23.49 5.97
C VAL A 242 8.27 -22.16 6.72
N PRO A 243 7.24 -21.34 7.00
CA PRO A 243 7.37 -20.16 7.85
C PRO A 243 7.94 -20.45 9.24
N ARG A 244 7.50 -21.55 9.86
CA ARG A 244 7.94 -21.97 11.19
C ARG A 244 9.42 -22.35 11.20
N GLU A 245 9.86 -23.11 10.21
CA GLU A 245 11.26 -23.51 10.04
C GLU A 245 12.17 -22.28 9.87
N ILE A 246 11.77 -21.32 9.03
CA ILE A 246 12.50 -20.06 8.83
C ILE A 246 12.74 -19.31 10.14
N LEU A 247 11.79 -19.32 11.08
CA LEU A 247 11.99 -18.67 12.39
C LEU A 247 12.84 -19.54 13.32
N SER A 248 12.58 -20.85 13.35
CA SER A 248 13.27 -21.79 14.23
C SER A 248 14.77 -21.94 13.92
N GLU A 249 15.18 -21.81 12.65
CA GLU A 249 16.60 -21.78 12.24
C GLU A 249 17.38 -20.65 12.94
N TRP A 250 16.69 -19.59 13.32
CA TRP A 250 17.25 -18.43 14.02
C TRP A 250 16.95 -18.45 15.53
N GLY A 251 16.39 -19.55 16.04
CA GLY A 251 15.99 -19.67 17.45
C GLY A 251 14.83 -18.76 17.84
N LEU A 252 13.98 -18.36 16.89
CA LEU A 252 12.83 -17.48 17.11
C LEU A 252 11.52 -18.26 17.08
N GLU A 253 10.58 -17.86 17.93
CA GLU A 253 9.19 -18.30 17.90
C GLU A 253 8.26 -17.08 18.05
N LEU A 254 7.06 -17.15 17.47
CA LEU A 254 6.00 -16.17 17.71
C LEU A 254 5.15 -16.59 18.91
N GLU A 255 4.97 -15.66 19.83
CA GLU A 255 4.02 -15.80 20.94
C GLU A 255 2.58 -15.97 20.42
N SER A 256 1.76 -16.72 21.15
CA SER A 256 0.42 -17.14 20.70
C SER A 256 -0.64 -16.04 20.77
N ASP A 257 -0.45 -15.03 21.61
CA ASP A 257 -1.41 -13.94 21.79
C ASP A 257 -0.70 -12.58 21.86
N ILE A 258 -1.51 -11.52 21.92
CA ILE A 258 -1.06 -10.13 21.89
C ILE A 258 -0.38 -9.79 23.21
N ALA A 259 0.73 -9.05 23.13
CA ALA A 259 1.43 -8.55 24.31
C ALA A 259 0.51 -7.64 25.16
N GLU A 260 0.40 -7.94 26.45
CA GLU A 260 -0.34 -7.12 27.41
C GLU A 260 0.53 -6.00 27.97
N PHE A 261 -0.07 -4.82 28.15
CA PHE A 261 0.61 -3.66 28.71
C PHE A 261 -0.23 -3.02 29.80
N THR A 262 0.40 -2.64 30.91
CA THR A 262 -0.26 -1.85 31.94
C THR A 262 -0.33 -0.38 31.51
N GLY A 263 -1.50 0.05 31.09
CA GLY A 263 -1.80 1.45 30.80
C GLY A 263 -2.32 2.20 32.02
N ARG A 264 -2.38 3.54 31.91
CA ARG A 264 -3.10 4.41 32.86
C ARG A 264 -4.15 5.23 32.13
N VAL A 265 -5.32 5.36 32.73
CA VAL A 265 -6.42 6.19 32.22
C VAL A 265 -6.45 7.48 33.01
N PHE A 266 -6.31 8.61 32.33
CA PHE A 266 -6.44 9.92 32.97
C PHE A 266 -7.92 10.26 33.19
N GLY A 267 -8.19 11.01 34.26
CA GLY A 267 -9.52 11.55 34.50
C GLY A 267 -9.92 12.59 33.46
N PRO A 268 -11.22 12.88 33.31
CA PRO A 268 -11.68 13.96 32.45
C PRO A 268 -11.16 15.30 32.95
N GLU A 269 -10.73 16.15 32.01
CA GLU A 269 -10.27 17.50 32.30
C GLU A 269 -11.44 18.49 32.38
N GLN A 270 -11.29 19.52 33.20
CA GLN A 270 -12.30 20.56 33.33
C GLN A 270 -12.17 21.60 32.20
N ILE A 271 -13.25 21.80 31.46
CA ILE A 271 -13.36 22.80 30.40
C ILE A 271 -13.91 24.09 30.98
N GLN A 272 -13.19 25.20 30.77
CA GLN A 272 -13.59 26.52 31.26
C GLN A 272 -14.24 27.35 30.14
N PHE A 273 -15.47 27.79 30.38
CA PHE A 273 -16.22 28.74 29.57
C PHE A 273 -16.21 30.13 30.25
N ALA A 274 -16.80 31.15 29.61
CA ALA A 274 -16.77 32.51 30.16
C ALA A 274 -17.39 32.60 31.55
N ASN A 275 -18.55 31.96 31.74
CA ASN A 275 -19.33 32.07 32.98
C ASN A 275 -19.48 30.73 33.71
N THR A 276 -19.05 29.62 33.10
CA THR A 276 -19.32 28.27 33.59
C THR A 276 -18.11 27.38 33.44
N LYS A 277 -18.09 26.30 34.24
CA LYS A 277 -17.13 25.21 34.12
C LYS A 277 -17.89 23.96 33.77
N PHE A 278 -17.35 23.16 32.88
CA PHE A 278 -17.93 21.91 32.43
C PHE A 278 -16.91 20.80 32.60
N ILE A 279 -17.31 19.70 33.23
CA ILE A 279 -16.51 18.49 33.30
C ILE A 279 -17.24 17.43 32.47
N PRO A 280 -16.63 16.90 31.40
CA PRO A 280 -17.23 15.81 30.64
C PRO A 280 -17.50 14.60 31.53
N PRO A 281 -18.62 13.89 31.31
CA PRO A 281 -18.93 12.69 32.11
C PRO A 281 -17.86 11.60 31.88
N PRO A 282 -17.56 10.76 32.89
CA PRO A 282 -16.54 9.70 32.76
C PRO A 282 -16.77 8.73 31.61
N ALA A 283 -18.03 8.52 31.20
CA ALA A 283 -18.39 7.66 30.07
C ALA A 283 -17.95 8.25 28.71
N LYS A 284 -17.81 9.58 28.63
CA LYS A 284 -17.40 10.31 27.43
C LYS A 284 -16.49 11.48 27.81
N PRO A 285 -15.28 11.19 28.30
CA PRO A 285 -14.40 12.19 28.90
C PRO A 285 -13.87 13.21 27.87
N ALA A 286 -14.00 12.90 26.58
CA ALA A 286 -13.58 13.74 25.46
C ALA A 286 -14.76 14.20 24.57
N GLU A 287 -16.00 14.22 25.08
CA GLU A 287 -17.15 14.80 24.37
C GLU A 287 -17.63 16.08 25.06
N TRP A 288 -17.58 17.21 24.37
CA TRP A 288 -18.05 18.50 24.90
C TRP A 288 -18.84 19.34 23.89
N SER A 289 -19.19 18.80 22.72
CA SER A 289 -19.89 19.54 21.65
C SER A 289 -21.21 20.14 22.13
N SER A 290 -22.01 19.38 22.90
CA SER A 290 -23.25 19.88 23.49
C SER A 290 -23.00 21.02 24.49
N ALA A 291 -21.90 20.97 25.24
CA ALA A 291 -21.53 22.02 26.18
C ALA A 291 -21.13 23.31 25.46
N VAL A 292 -20.45 23.23 24.31
CA VAL A 292 -20.13 24.41 23.49
C VAL A 292 -21.39 25.13 23.00
N CYS A 293 -22.40 24.39 22.55
CA CYS A 293 -23.65 25.00 22.07
C CYS A 293 -24.48 25.66 23.19
N ARG A 294 -24.26 25.28 24.45
CA ARG A 294 -25.06 25.73 25.61
C ARG A 294 -24.38 26.80 26.46
N ASN A 295 -23.08 27.02 26.28
CA ASN A 295 -22.30 27.93 27.12
C ASN A 295 -21.65 29.02 26.28
N THR A 296 -21.53 30.21 26.87
CA THR A 296 -20.83 31.33 26.25
C THR A 296 -19.33 31.03 26.12
N VAL A 297 -18.77 31.26 24.93
CA VAL A 297 -17.34 31.08 24.66
C VAL A 297 -16.48 31.91 25.61
N LEU A 298 -15.33 31.37 26.01
CA LEU A 298 -14.44 31.98 27.01
C LEU A 298 -13.99 33.40 26.64
N ARG A 299 -13.76 33.65 25.36
CA ARG A 299 -13.43 34.97 24.81
C ARG A 299 -14.13 35.14 23.49
N THR A 300 -14.90 36.21 23.35
CA THR A 300 -15.43 36.66 22.06
C THR A 300 -14.44 37.63 21.43
N ILE A 301 -14.34 37.62 20.11
CA ILE A 301 -13.69 38.71 19.38
C ILE A 301 -14.64 39.91 19.50
N GLN A 302 -14.17 41.01 20.07
CA GLN A 302 -14.90 42.27 19.99
C GLN A 302 -14.87 42.70 18.52
N ASP A 303 -16.06 42.78 17.93
CA ASP A 303 -16.36 43.39 16.64
C ASP A 303 -16.01 42.63 15.35
N VAL A 304 -16.94 41.77 14.91
CA VAL A 304 -17.09 41.42 13.49
C VAL A 304 -17.99 42.48 12.83
N HIS A 305 -17.47 43.68 12.61
CA HIS A 305 -18.25 44.83 12.10
C HIS A 305 -18.72 44.67 10.65
N LYS A 306 -18.05 43.84 9.84
CA LYS A 306 -18.43 43.56 8.45
C LYS A 306 -18.20 42.10 8.13
N SER A 307 -19.26 41.39 7.77
CA SER A 307 -19.20 40.10 7.10
C SER A 307 -20.07 40.19 5.85
N LEU A 308 -19.54 39.75 4.71
CA LEU A 308 -20.29 39.63 3.47
C LEU A 308 -20.46 38.14 3.21
N LEU A 309 -21.69 37.65 3.28
CA LEU A 309 -22.03 36.32 2.85
C LEU A 309 -22.53 36.44 1.41
N VAL A 310 -21.77 35.90 0.45
CA VAL A 310 -22.21 35.79 -0.94
C VAL A 310 -22.66 34.35 -1.15
N CYS A 311 -23.95 34.16 -1.39
CA CYS A 311 -24.55 32.88 -1.77
C CYS A 311 -24.59 32.74 -3.29
#